data_AF-A0A7W8E3C8-F1
#
_entry.id   AF-A0A7W8E3C8-F1
#
_cell.length_a   1.000
_cell.length_b   1.000
_cell.length_c   1.000
_cell.angle_alpha   90.00
_cell.angle_beta   90.00
_cell.angle_gamma   90.00
#
_symmetry.space_group_name_H-M   'P 1'
#
loop_
_entity.id
_entity.type
_entity.pdbx_description
1 polymer ?
#
loop_
_entity_poly.entity_id
_entity_poly.type
_entity_poly.pdbx_seq_one_letter_code
_entity_poly.pdbx_strand_id
1 'polypeptide(L)' 'MSVKFVNIGLIDDQTIMVEFSDQSYAAFTVKELLTLQRSKKTPESFEPKALPN' A
#
# COMPACT_ATOMS: atom_id res chain seq x y z
N MET A 1 6.90 8.68 -13.95
CA MET A 1 7.41 8.98 -12.60
C MET A 1 7.44 7.65 -11.86
N SER A 2 8.61 7.13 -11.49
CA SER A 2 8.71 5.82 -10.82
C SER A 2 8.61 6.01 -9.31
N VAL A 3 7.63 5.38 -8.69
CA VAL A 3 7.49 5.35 -7.23
C VAL A 3 8.59 4.44 -6.67
N LYS A 4 9.42 4.96 -5.77
CA LYS A 4 10.46 4.19 -5.07
C LYS A 4 9.97 3.84 -3.66
N PHE A 5 9.89 2.55 -3.38
CA PHE A 5 9.60 2.02 -2.06
C PHE A 5 10.89 1.97 -1.24
N VAL A 6 10.82 2.36 0.02
CA VAL A 6 11.94 2.33 0.96
C VAL A 6 11.82 1.13 1.88
N ASN A 7 10.62 0.91 2.43
CA ASN A 7 10.40 -0.13 3.43
C ASN A 7 8.98 -0.71 3.32
N ILE A 8 8.84 -1.99 3.67
CA ILE A 8 7.56 -2.68 3.77
C ILE A 8 7.52 -3.40 5.13
N GLY A 9 6.51 -3.08 5.93
CA GLY A 9 6.33 -3.63 7.27
C GLY A 9 4.89 -4.05 7.52
N LEU A 10 4.67 -4.79 8.61
CA LEU A 10 3.33 -5.11 9.11
C LEU A 10 3.00 -4.16 10.27
N ILE A 11 1.83 -3.52 10.21
CA ILE A 11 1.29 -2.72 11.33
C ILE A 11 0.54 -3.65 12.29
N ASP A 12 -0.16 -4.64 11.73
CA ASP A 12 -0.87 -5.70 12.43
C ASP A 12 -0.94 -6.96 11.54
N ASP A 13 -1.61 -8.02 12.02
CA ASP A 13 -1.71 -9.31 11.33
C ASP A 13 -2.37 -9.25 9.94
N GLN A 14 -3.06 -8.15 9.62
CA GLN A 14 -3.83 -7.98 8.39
C GLN A 14 -3.49 -6.69 7.63
N THR A 15 -2.62 -5.83 8.15
CA THR A 15 -2.31 -4.52 7.57
C THR A 15 -0.81 -4.38 7.26
N ILE A 16 -0.51 -4.11 6.00
CA ILE A 16 0.84 -3.85 5.49
C ILE A 16 1.03 -2.35 5.36
N MET A 17 2.12 -1.83 5.93
CA MET A 17 2.61 -0.48 5.71
C MET A 17 3.65 -0.48 4.61
N VAL A 18 3.56 0.52 3.74
CA VAL A 18 4.53 0.81 2.69
C VAL A 18 5.05 2.22 2.91
N GLU A 19 6.35 2.33 3.17
CA GLU A 19 7.07 3.59 3.25
C GLU A 19 7.67 3.93 1.89
N PHE A 20 7.41 5.15 1.43
CA PHE A 20 7.90 5.67 0.16
C PHE A 20 9.12 6.58 0.36
N SER A 21 9.90 6.79 -0.71
CA SER A 21 11.13 7.60 -0.65
C SER A 21 10.92 9.08 -0.33
N ASP A 22 9.70 9.57 -0.50
CA ASP A 22 9.26 10.91 -0.12
C ASP A 22 8.79 10.98 1.34
N GLN A 23 9.01 9.92 2.13
CA GLN A 23 8.56 9.77 3.52
C GLN A 23 7.03 9.72 3.66
N SER A 24 6.30 9.49 2.57
CA SER A 24 4.88 9.17 2.62
C SER A 24 4.67 7.73 3.08
N TYR A 25 3.52 7.48 3.71
CA TYR A 25 3.11 6.13 4.13
C TYR A 25 1.79 5.77 3.48
N ALA A 26 1.69 4.52 3.00
CA ALA A 26 0.43 3.90 2.63
C ALA A 26 0.20 2.64 3.45
N ALA A 27 -1.05 2.42 3.83
CA ALA A 27 -1.48 1.18 4.47
C ALA A 27 -2.43 0.42 3.55
N PHE A 28 -2.22 -0.88 3.45
CA PHE A 28 -3.04 -1.79 2.67
C PHE A 28 -3.41 -2.97 3.55
N THR A 29 -4.70 -3.32 3.59
CA THR A 29 -5.04 -4.61 4.17
C THR A 29 -4.63 -5.74 3.23
N VAL A 30 -4.22 -6.88 3.80
CA VAL A 30 -3.90 -8.10 3.05
C VAL A 30 -5.09 -8.51 2.18
N LYS A 31 -6.31 -8.27 2.67
CA LYS A 31 -7.55 -8.50 1.90
C LYS A 31 -7.65 -7.62 0.65
N GLU A 32 -7.31 -6.34 0.75
CA GLU A 32 -7.28 -5.43 -0.41
C GLU A 32 -6.25 -5.89 -1.44
N LEU A 33 -5.03 -6.24 -0.99
CA LEU A 33 -3.99 -6.72 -1.90
C LEU A 33 -4.37 -8.04 -2.60
N LEU A 34 -4.97 -8.98 -1.87
CA LEU A 34 -5.46 -10.23 -2.44
C LEU A 34 -6.60 -10.01 -3.45
N THR A 35 -7.44 -8.99 -3.22
CA THR A 35 -8.51 -8.60 -4.15
C THR A 35 -7.91 -7.99 -5.42
N LEU A 36 -6.90 -7.13 -5.28
CA LEU A 36 -6.18 -6.50 -6.40
C LEU A 36 -5.41 -7.53 -7.24
N GLN A 37 -4.74 -8.50 -6.60
CA GLN A 37 -4.01 -9.58 -7.28
C GLN A 37 -4.95 -10.46 -8.14
N ARG A 38 -6.14 -10.76 -7.63
CA ARG A 38 -7.13 -11.58 -8.36
C ARG A 38 -7.75 -10.86 -9.55
N SER A 39 -7.73 -9.53 -9.55
CA SER A 39 -8.47 -8.79 -10.57
C SER A 39 -7.74 -8.72 -11.92
N LYS A 40 -6.42 -8.99 -12.03
CA LYS A 40 -5.56 -8.77 -13.24
C LYS A 40 -5.77 -7.40 -13.94
N LYS A 41 -6.52 -6.51 -13.31
CA LYS A 41 -6.95 -5.22 -13.80
C LYS A 41 -6.10 -4.26 -12.99
N THR A 42 -5.15 -3.63 -13.67
CA THR A 42 -4.33 -2.57 -13.12
C THR A 42 -5.24 -1.63 -12.34
N PRO A 43 -5.07 -1.46 -11.02
CA PRO A 43 -5.88 -0.51 -10.28
C PRO A 43 -5.54 0.88 -10.83
N GLU A 44 -6.44 1.44 -11.67
CA GLU A 44 -6.24 2.74 -12.31
C GLU A 44 -6.20 3.88 -11.29
N SER A 45 -6.64 3.65 -10.06
CA SER A 45 -6.39 4.52 -8.93
C SER A 45 -6.59 3.73 -7.64
N PHE A 46 -5.50 3.39 -6.95
CA PHE A 46 -5.56 3.13 -5.53
C PHE A 46 -5.10 4.40 -4.86
N GLU A 47 -6.02 5.17 -4.27
CA GLU A 47 -5.66 6.31 -3.43
C GLU A 47 -5.35 5.77 -2.04
N PRO A 48 -4.08 5.69 -1.63
CA PRO A 48 -3.75 5.29 -0.27
C PRO A 48 -4.38 6.30 0.69
N LYS A 49 -5.17 5.80 1.64
CA LYS A 49 -5.62 6.64 2.76
C LYS A 49 -4.40 7.00 3.59
N ALA A 50 -4.11 8.29 3.68
CA ALA A 50 -3.10 8.80 4.58
C ALA A 50 -3.45 8.41 6.02
N LEU A 51 -2.53 7.75 6.71
CA LEU A 51 -2.66 7.52 8.15
C LEU A 51 -2.33 8.84 8.88
N PRO A 52 -3.16 9.28 9.84
CA PRO A 52 -2.80 10.40 10.70
C PRO A 52 -1.64 10.00 11.61
N ASN A 53 -0.70 10.95 11.80
CA ASN A 53 0.42 10.86 12.75
C ASN A 53 -0.05 10.64 14.19
#